data_AF-K0SUC0-F1
#
_entry.id   AF-K0SUC0-F1
#
_cell.length_a   1.000
_cell.length_b   1.000
_cell.length_c   1.000
_cell.angle_alpha   90.00
_cell.angle_beta   90.00
_cell.angle_gamma   90.00
#
_symmetry.space_group_name_H-M   'P 1'
#
loop_
_entity.id
_entity.type
_entity.pdbx_description
1 polymer ?
#
loop_
_entity_poly.entity_id
_entity_poly.type
_entity_poly.pdbx_seq_one_letter_code
_entity_poly.pdbx_strand_id
1 'polypeptide(L)'
;MQIVLECLIGWDPQTQTCESGIFGDVEAYGLAVEEQARYTLHAHMILWIKNFSDIRRLLFSRDLNERTAARKEYLSYIGKVLCASYGKELVLEHSGCNENQTVTLSVDDLTCDNELLRRTRHKDHCSDIEGKVFRCPHCNVTFSSDDILNMSYQNEITTTGSSVELPLTTERQQIASIRFPYDILLEGHDQQNSPEDPLWKSPSVRRCILNNTENEHDSSHRRGCFKGGKAECRFVLPKMDSDDFELYEDLGEDDKNVVTVHHLDGTTSEIAPYSVIAQRDMGSQYLNEHNPVLTEVFGANSNVQVGNPAHLFYNTLYTSKNTQNDDQSKYVSIATSIIRRIARTQQEARSQQDGSQDQADYLEGLCRFLSGMTAAISKDIVSSTMAHWLLTHNGSRFMFSCGFQEVPLGQMLDTLLGKDVRTFRVRRNYSKLEGKSVTWGDSASNNYIYRPDELGRLCLYELTMKWAISFLQEVQGDE
;
A
#
# COMPACT_ATOMS: atom_id res chain seq x y z
N MET A 1 -10.22 11.41 5.32
CA MET A 1 -9.98 10.76 4.02
C MET A 1 -10.54 11.56 2.85
N GLN A 2 -11.74 12.12 2.95
CA GLN A 2 -12.29 12.99 1.90
C GLN A 2 -11.37 14.16 1.51
N ILE A 3 -10.77 14.85 2.49
CA ILE A 3 -9.76 15.90 2.24
C ILE A 3 -8.55 15.38 1.44
N VAL A 4 -8.12 14.13 1.66
CA VAL A 4 -7.03 13.52 0.88
C VAL A 4 -7.46 13.35 -0.58
N LEU A 5 -8.68 12.86 -0.79
CA LEU A 5 -9.24 12.67 -2.14
C LEU A 5 -9.40 14.02 -2.87
N GLU A 6 -10.03 14.99 -2.24
CA GLU A 6 -10.35 16.27 -2.88
C GLU A 6 -9.14 17.19 -3.00
N CYS A 7 -8.35 17.38 -1.93
CA CYS A 7 -7.29 18.40 -1.91
C CYS A 7 -5.93 17.89 -2.40
N LEU A 8 -5.59 16.61 -2.15
CA LEU A 8 -4.28 16.07 -2.53
C LEU A 8 -4.36 15.29 -3.84
N ILE A 9 -5.35 14.42 -3.98
CA ILE A 9 -5.55 13.66 -5.21
C ILE A 9 -6.26 14.51 -6.27
N GLY A 10 -6.98 15.57 -5.88
CA GLY A 10 -7.71 16.42 -6.82
C GLY A 10 -8.99 15.77 -7.34
N TRP A 11 -9.54 14.76 -6.65
CA TRP A 11 -10.73 14.03 -7.08
C TRP A 11 -12.01 14.72 -6.63
N ASP A 12 -12.89 15.03 -7.58
CA ASP A 12 -14.24 15.54 -7.32
C ASP A 12 -15.25 14.36 -7.29
N PRO A 13 -15.84 14.06 -6.11
CA PRO A 13 -16.81 12.98 -5.98
C PRO A 13 -18.15 13.24 -6.68
N GLN A 14 -18.49 14.50 -6.99
CA GLN A 14 -19.75 14.84 -7.66
C GLN A 14 -19.67 14.62 -9.17
N THR A 15 -18.60 15.12 -9.79
CA THR A 15 -18.39 14.97 -11.23
C THR A 15 -17.72 13.64 -11.59
N GLN A 16 -17.13 12.94 -10.61
CA GLN A 16 -16.28 11.76 -10.81
C GLN A 16 -15.11 12.06 -11.75
N THR A 17 -14.52 13.23 -11.61
CA THR A 17 -13.36 13.68 -12.39
C THR A 17 -12.24 14.17 -11.48
N CYS A 18 -11.05 14.36 -12.05
CA CYS A 18 -9.89 14.84 -11.32
C CYS A 18 -9.37 16.16 -11.93
N GLU A 19 -9.21 17.18 -11.09
CA GLU A 19 -8.50 18.42 -11.40
C GLU A 19 -7.04 18.27 -10.93
N SER A 20 -6.24 17.46 -11.66
CA SER A 20 -4.80 17.19 -11.47
C SER A 20 -4.24 17.40 -10.05
N GLY A 21 -4.23 16.35 -9.22
CA GLY A 21 -3.61 16.39 -7.89
C GLY A 21 -2.09 16.13 -7.88
N ILE A 22 -1.55 15.83 -6.70
CA ILE A 22 -0.11 15.56 -6.49
C ILE A 22 0.41 14.31 -7.23
N PHE A 23 -0.51 13.44 -7.68
CA PHE A 23 -0.21 12.25 -8.48
C PHE A 23 -0.51 12.43 -9.98
N GLY A 24 -0.95 13.63 -10.39
CA GLY A 24 -1.40 13.94 -11.75
C GLY A 24 -2.89 13.66 -11.97
N ASP A 25 -3.28 13.45 -13.22
CA ASP A 25 -4.65 13.16 -13.63
C ASP A 25 -5.07 11.75 -13.21
N VAL A 26 -5.89 11.65 -12.17
CA VAL A 26 -6.43 10.38 -11.67
C VAL A 26 -7.76 10.08 -12.36
N GLU A 27 -7.89 8.90 -12.98
CA GLU A 27 -9.12 8.44 -13.65
C GLU A 27 -10.00 7.58 -12.75
N ALA A 28 -9.41 6.93 -11.75
CA ALA A 28 -10.14 6.16 -10.75
C ALA A 28 -9.31 6.00 -9.47
N TYR A 29 -9.99 5.68 -8.37
CA TYR A 29 -9.34 5.26 -7.14
C TYR A 29 -10.11 4.14 -6.45
N GLY A 30 -9.38 3.38 -5.63
CA GLY A 30 -9.90 2.39 -4.71
C GLY A 30 -9.26 2.57 -3.35
N LEU A 31 -10.07 2.53 -2.30
CA LEU A 31 -9.66 2.72 -0.92
C LEU A 31 -10.15 1.54 -0.09
N ALA A 32 -9.26 0.97 0.71
CA ALA A 32 -9.57 -0.01 1.73
C ALA A 32 -9.06 0.48 3.09
N VAL A 33 -9.96 0.61 4.07
CA VAL A 33 -9.62 1.02 5.43
C VAL A 33 -9.57 -0.20 6.36
N GLU A 34 -8.44 -0.41 7.02
CA GLU A 34 -8.23 -1.43 8.04
C GLU A 34 -7.99 -0.80 9.42
N GLU A 35 -8.34 -1.54 10.47
CA GLU A 35 -7.91 -1.18 11.82
C GLU A 35 -6.47 -1.59 12.04
N GLN A 36 -5.66 -0.68 12.54
CA GLN A 36 -4.30 -0.96 12.97
C GLN A 36 -4.22 -0.83 14.49
N ALA A 37 -3.86 -1.96 15.13
CA ALA A 37 -3.74 -2.10 16.58
C ALA A 37 -4.99 -1.67 17.38
N ARG A 38 -6.18 -1.64 16.75
CA ARG A 38 -7.48 -1.21 17.33
C ARG A 38 -7.58 0.25 17.80
N TYR A 39 -6.54 1.06 17.62
CA TYR A 39 -6.54 2.48 18.02
C TYR A 39 -6.57 3.43 16.83
N THR A 40 -6.00 3.01 15.71
CA THR A 40 -5.80 3.85 14.53
C THR A 40 -6.41 3.20 13.30
N LEU A 41 -6.82 4.03 12.33
CA LEU A 41 -7.23 3.57 11.01
C LEU A 41 -6.03 3.67 10.07
N HIS A 42 -5.88 2.67 9.21
CA HIS A 42 -4.88 2.66 8.16
C HIS A 42 -5.58 2.44 6.82
N ALA A 43 -5.15 3.19 5.81
CA ALA A 43 -5.81 3.22 4.51
C ALA A 43 -4.86 2.75 3.42
N HIS A 44 -5.30 1.75 2.66
CA HIS A 44 -4.64 1.32 1.43
C HIS A 44 -5.35 1.97 0.25
N MET A 45 -4.63 2.73 -0.57
CA MET A 45 -5.17 3.40 -1.75
C MET A 45 -4.55 2.86 -3.04
N ILE A 46 -5.37 2.66 -4.07
CA ILE A 46 -4.93 2.44 -5.45
C ILE A 46 -5.41 3.63 -6.26
N LEU A 47 -4.53 4.21 -7.05
CA LEU A 47 -4.84 5.29 -7.98
C LEU A 47 -4.59 4.79 -9.41
N TRP A 48 -5.56 5.01 -10.30
CA TRP A 48 -5.39 4.80 -11.73
C TRP A 48 -5.06 6.15 -12.36
N ILE A 49 -3.83 6.27 -12.83
CA ILE A 49 -3.32 7.49 -13.43
C ILE A 49 -3.54 7.42 -14.94
N LYS A 50 -4.06 8.50 -15.51
CA LYS A 50 -4.35 8.64 -16.94
C LYS A 50 -3.15 8.28 -17.79
N ASN A 51 -3.37 7.50 -18.85
CA ASN A 51 -2.36 7.00 -19.80
C ASN A 51 -1.22 6.15 -19.19
N PHE A 52 -1.18 5.94 -17.87
CA PHE A 52 -0.08 5.21 -17.23
C PHE A 52 -0.04 3.74 -17.67
N SER A 53 -1.19 3.15 -17.98
CA SER A 53 -1.25 1.80 -18.52
C SER A 53 -0.66 1.69 -19.93
N ASP A 54 -0.85 2.72 -20.76
CA ASP A 54 -0.27 2.76 -22.11
C ASP A 54 1.23 2.90 -22.05
N ILE A 55 1.74 3.80 -21.20
CA ILE A 55 3.18 3.95 -20.95
C ILE A 55 3.78 2.61 -20.49
N ARG A 56 3.15 1.91 -19.53
CA ARG A 56 3.61 0.58 -19.07
C ARG A 56 3.69 -0.44 -20.20
N ARG A 57 2.72 -0.47 -21.11
CA ARG A 57 2.76 -1.35 -22.30
C ARG A 57 3.94 -0.98 -23.20
N LEU A 58 4.19 0.31 -23.40
CA LEU A 58 5.26 0.81 -24.25
C LEU A 58 6.66 0.62 -23.65
N LEU A 59 6.81 0.40 -22.33
CA LEU A 59 8.10 0.02 -21.70
C LEU A 59 8.75 -1.21 -22.32
N PHE A 60 7.93 -2.06 -22.96
CA PHE A 60 8.32 -3.30 -23.63
C PHE A 60 7.96 -3.28 -25.12
N SER A 61 7.81 -2.10 -25.73
CA SER A 61 7.58 -2.02 -27.18
C SER A 61 8.72 -2.70 -27.94
N ARG A 62 8.37 -3.32 -29.08
CA ARG A 62 9.33 -3.85 -30.05
C ARG A 62 10.04 -2.71 -30.78
N ASP A 63 9.40 -1.54 -30.87
CA ASP A 63 10.03 -0.34 -31.39
C ASP A 63 10.93 0.29 -30.32
N LEU A 64 12.21 0.43 -30.64
CA LEU A 64 13.21 0.97 -29.72
C LEU A 64 12.94 2.44 -29.36
N ASN A 65 12.45 3.25 -30.30
CA ASN A 65 12.19 4.67 -30.06
C ASN A 65 10.98 4.85 -29.14
N GLU A 66 9.89 4.11 -29.40
CA GLU A 66 8.73 4.09 -28.51
C GLU A 66 9.12 3.63 -27.10
N ARG A 67 9.91 2.56 -27.01
CA ARG A 67 10.37 2.00 -25.74
C ARG A 67 11.23 2.99 -24.95
N THR A 68 12.20 3.62 -25.58
CA THR A 68 13.07 4.61 -24.94
C THR A 68 12.29 5.84 -24.51
N ALA A 69 11.37 6.33 -25.34
CA ALA A 69 10.51 7.47 -25.00
C ALA A 69 9.61 7.14 -23.80
N ALA A 70 8.96 5.98 -23.80
CA ALA A 70 8.11 5.52 -22.72
C ALA A 70 8.88 5.35 -21.40
N ARG A 71 10.10 4.78 -21.44
CA ARG A 71 10.96 4.66 -20.24
C ARG A 71 11.32 6.01 -19.67
N LYS A 72 11.69 6.98 -20.51
CA LYS A 72 11.99 8.35 -20.08
C LYS A 72 10.78 9.01 -19.43
N GLU A 73 9.62 8.93 -20.05
CA GLU A 73 8.38 9.52 -19.52
C GLU A 73 7.95 8.86 -18.21
N TYR A 74 8.04 7.53 -18.14
CA TYR A 74 7.73 6.73 -16.96
C TYR A 74 8.61 7.09 -15.76
N LEU A 75 9.94 7.11 -15.95
CA LEU A 75 10.88 7.45 -14.89
C LEU A 75 10.75 8.93 -14.49
N SER A 76 10.49 9.82 -15.45
CA SER A 76 10.21 11.23 -15.16
C SER A 76 8.95 11.43 -14.32
N TYR A 77 7.89 10.66 -14.57
CA TYR A 77 6.70 10.67 -13.72
C TYR A 77 7.03 10.17 -12.31
N ILE A 78 7.73 9.03 -12.19
CA ILE A 78 8.06 8.45 -10.89
C ILE A 78 8.90 9.42 -10.05
N GLY A 79 9.90 10.08 -10.63
CA GLY A 79 10.72 11.07 -9.94
C GLY A 79 9.96 12.31 -9.47
N LYS A 80 8.74 12.56 -9.97
CA LYS A 80 7.86 13.63 -9.45
C LYS A 80 7.06 13.20 -8.22
N VAL A 81 6.80 11.91 -8.07
CA VAL A 81 5.89 11.38 -7.03
C VAL A 81 6.58 10.56 -5.96
N LEU A 82 7.83 10.13 -6.18
CA LEU A 82 8.64 9.40 -5.21
C LEU A 82 9.93 10.15 -4.89
N CYS A 83 10.35 10.04 -3.64
CA CYS A 83 11.62 10.50 -3.11
C CYS A 83 12.21 9.38 -2.24
N ALA A 84 13.53 9.23 -2.30
CA ALA A 84 14.28 8.30 -1.46
C ALA A 84 15.61 8.91 -0.95
N SER A 85 15.71 10.23 -0.95
CA SER A 85 16.91 10.98 -0.56
C SER A 85 16.61 12.06 0.48
N TYR A 86 17.60 12.34 1.34
CA TYR A 86 17.62 13.56 2.16
C TYR A 86 17.98 14.82 1.34
N GLY A 87 18.78 14.64 0.28
CA GLY A 87 19.27 15.67 -0.62
C GLY A 87 20.80 15.69 -0.73
N LYS A 88 21.34 16.00 -1.91
CA LYS A 88 22.79 16.13 -2.16
C LYS A 88 23.40 17.40 -1.57
N GLU A 89 22.57 18.36 -1.17
CA GLU A 89 22.98 19.65 -0.62
C GLU A 89 23.54 19.58 0.80
N LEU A 90 23.53 18.40 1.43
CA LEU A 90 24.02 18.22 2.79
C LEU A 90 25.53 18.46 2.86
N VAL A 91 25.89 19.45 3.66
CA VAL A 91 27.28 19.78 4.03
C VAL A 91 27.54 19.25 5.43
N LEU A 92 28.62 18.49 5.59
CA LEU A 92 28.96 17.74 6.80
C LEU A 92 30.16 18.37 7.50
N GLU A 93 30.05 18.65 8.80
CA GLU A 93 31.19 19.05 9.63
C GLU A 93 31.77 17.81 10.35
N HIS A 94 32.82 17.21 9.78
CA HIS A 94 33.51 16.06 10.37
C HIS A 94 34.69 16.52 11.23
N SER A 95 34.48 16.56 12.55
CA SER A 95 35.54 16.81 13.53
C SER A 95 36.40 15.57 13.77
N GLY A 96 37.68 15.77 14.10
CA GLY A 96 38.59 14.66 14.42
C GLY A 96 39.19 13.95 13.21
N CYS A 97 39.04 14.49 12.00
CA CYS A 97 39.62 13.93 10.79
C CYS A 97 41.14 14.07 10.77
N ASN A 98 41.89 13.04 10.36
CA ASN A 98 43.35 13.05 10.20
C ASN A 98 44.10 13.77 11.33
N GLU A 99 44.09 13.22 12.54
CA GLU A 99 44.80 13.77 13.71
C GLU A 99 44.24 15.13 14.21
N ASN A 100 42.91 15.21 14.36
CA ASN A 100 42.16 16.30 15.01
C ASN A 100 41.86 17.56 14.17
N GLN A 101 41.83 17.46 12.85
CA GLN A 101 41.29 18.54 12.01
C GLN A 101 39.77 18.42 11.87
N THR A 102 39.09 19.56 11.86
CA THR A 102 37.69 19.63 11.40
C THR A 102 37.70 19.86 9.91
N VAL A 103 37.04 18.97 9.16
CA VAL A 103 36.90 19.07 7.71
C VAL A 103 35.43 19.18 7.34
N THR A 104 35.17 19.99 6.32
CA THR A 104 33.85 20.09 5.71
C THR A 104 33.80 19.16 4.51
N LEU A 105 32.80 18.27 4.46
CA LEU A 105 32.60 17.29 3.39
C LEU A 105 31.22 17.47 2.77
N SER A 106 31.08 17.13 1.49
CA SER A 106 29.78 16.81 0.89
C SER A 106 29.43 15.34 1.19
N VAL A 107 28.15 15.01 1.19
CA VAL A 107 27.71 13.61 1.22
C VAL A 107 28.28 12.80 0.06
N ASP A 108 28.49 13.42 -1.12
CA ASP A 108 29.05 12.76 -2.31
C ASP A 108 30.54 12.42 -2.15
N ASP A 109 31.24 13.01 -1.17
CA ASP A 109 32.64 12.66 -0.87
C ASP A 109 32.76 11.33 -0.10
N LEU A 110 31.65 10.85 0.48
CA LEU A 110 31.64 9.62 1.26
C LEU A 110 31.70 8.38 0.35
N THR A 111 32.20 7.29 0.90
CA THR A 111 32.21 5.99 0.20
C THR A 111 31.34 4.98 0.93
N CYS A 112 30.69 4.10 0.17
CA CYS A 112 29.83 3.04 0.70
C CYS A 112 30.09 1.74 -0.07
N ASP A 113 30.17 0.62 0.64
CA ASP A 113 30.48 -0.69 0.04
C ASP A 113 29.23 -1.56 -0.06
N ASN A 114 28.97 -2.09 -1.25
CA ASN A 114 27.78 -2.90 -1.53
C ASN A 114 27.76 -4.22 -0.73
N GLU A 115 28.93 -4.83 -0.49
CA GLU A 115 28.98 -6.05 0.33
C GLU A 115 28.66 -5.74 1.80
N LEU A 116 29.14 -4.61 2.32
CA LEU A 116 28.75 -4.11 3.63
C LEU A 116 27.23 -3.87 3.70
N LEU A 117 26.64 -3.18 2.72
CA LEU A 117 25.19 -2.98 2.64
C LEU A 117 24.44 -4.30 2.67
N ARG A 118 24.85 -5.29 1.87
CA ARG A 118 24.22 -6.61 1.87
C ARG A 118 24.28 -7.27 3.25
N ARG A 119 25.43 -7.23 3.92
CA ARG A 119 25.58 -7.78 5.28
C ARG A 119 24.63 -7.11 6.27
N THR A 120 24.45 -5.79 6.19
CA THR A 120 23.49 -5.09 7.07
C THR A 120 22.03 -5.46 6.85
N ARG A 121 21.67 -6.09 5.72
CA ARG A 121 20.31 -6.61 5.50
C ARG A 121 20.08 -7.90 6.28
N HIS A 122 21.14 -8.61 6.65
CA HIS A 122 21.06 -9.92 7.28
C HIS A 122 20.81 -9.80 8.79
N LYS A 123 19.86 -10.59 9.29
CA LYS A 123 19.40 -10.57 10.69
C LYS A 123 20.53 -10.75 11.71
N ASP A 124 21.53 -11.56 11.38
CA ASP A 124 22.62 -11.88 12.30
C ASP A 124 23.77 -10.87 12.28
N HIS A 125 23.74 -9.90 11.36
CA HIS A 125 24.86 -8.94 11.17
C HIS A 125 24.43 -7.48 11.32
N CYS A 126 23.15 -7.18 11.13
CA CYS A 126 22.66 -5.79 11.17
C CYS A 126 22.95 -5.09 12.50
N SER A 127 22.79 -5.81 13.62
CA SER A 127 23.04 -5.26 14.95
C SER A 127 24.51 -4.98 15.22
N ASP A 128 25.43 -5.77 14.67
CA ASP A 128 26.88 -5.59 14.89
C ASP A 128 27.43 -4.40 14.09
N ILE A 129 26.82 -4.08 12.96
CA ILE A 129 27.26 -2.99 12.07
C ILE A 129 26.64 -1.65 12.48
N GLU A 130 25.51 -1.67 13.20
CA GLU A 130 24.85 -0.46 13.73
C GLU A 130 24.54 0.60 12.66
N GLY A 131 24.31 0.18 11.41
CA GLY A 131 24.05 1.09 10.30
C GLY A 131 25.26 1.91 9.82
N LYS A 132 26.47 1.67 10.36
CA LYS A 132 27.69 2.41 9.99
C LYS A 132 28.26 1.95 8.65
N VAL A 133 27.62 2.37 7.57
CA VAL A 133 27.91 1.92 6.19
C VAL A 133 28.70 2.93 5.36
N PHE A 134 28.75 4.18 5.80
CA PHE A 134 29.45 5.27 5.13
C PHE A 134 30.86 5.39 5.63
N ARG A 135 31.82 5.76 4.78
CA ARG A 135 33.22 5.95 5.15
C ARG A 135 33.75 7.30 4.70
N CYS A 136 34.43 7.98 5.62
CA CYS A 136 35.22 9.16 5.32
C CYS A 136 36.38 8.79 4.36
N PRO A 137 36.57 9.52 3.24
CA PRO A 137 37.65 9.25 2.29
C PRO A 137 39.04 9.54 2.85
N HIS A 138 39.14 10.32 3.93
CA HIS A 138 40.41 10.77 4.49
C HIS A 138 40.91 9.89 5.65
N CYS A 139 40.05 9.61 6.62
CA CYS A 139 40.43 8.92 7.86
C CYS A 139 39.84 7.50 7.99
N ASN A 140 39.02 7.06 7.03
CA ASN A 140 38.30 5.76 7.02
C ASN A 140 37.34 5.53 8.21
N VAL A 141 37.06 6.55 9.02
CA VAL A 141 36.01 6.46 10.05
C VAL A 141 34.67 6.19 9.38
N THR A 142 33.89 5.30 9.99
CA THR A 142 32.58 4.89 9.49
C THR A 142 31.45 5.65 10.16
N PHE A 143 30.42 6.01 9.40
CA PHE A 143 29.26 6.77 9.86
C PHE A 143 27.96 6.02 9.53
N SER A 144 26.96 6.21 10.38
CA SER A 144 25.54 5.89 10.11
C SER A 144 24.82 7.08 9.45
N SER A 145 23.57 6.88 9.01
CA SER A 145 22.73 7.99 8.52
C SER A 145 22.55 9.07 9.61
N ASP A 146 22.35 8.66 10.86
CA ASP A 146 22.20 9.57 12.01
C ASP A 146 23.48 10.40 12.24
N ASP A 147 24.66 9.79 12.08
CA ASP A 147 25.94 10.51 12.19
C ASP A 147 26.07 11.56 11.08
N ILE A 148 25.68 11.22 9.84
CA ILE A 148 25.68 12.15 8.70
C ILE A 148 24.76 13.34 8.97
N LEU A 149 23.53 13.08 9.42
CA LEU A 149 22.56 14.13 9.72
C LEU A 149 23.05 15.02 10.86
N ASN A 150 23.60 14.46 11.94
CA ASN A 150 24.16 15.26 13.03
C ASN A 150 25.37 16.09 12.59
N MET A 151 26.26 15.57 11.74
CA MET A 151 27.34 16.37 11.15
C MET A 151 26.81 17.51 10.29
N SER A 152 25.68 17.30 9.62
CA SER A 152 25.02 18.36 8.84
C SER A 152 24.36 19.42 9.71
N TYR A 153 23.68 19.02 10.78
CA TYR A 153 23.13 19.95 11.76
C TYR A 153 24.23 20.73 12.46
N GLN A 154 25.38 20.12 12.74
CA GLN A 154 26.53 20.80 13.32
C GLN A 154 27.05 21.90 12.40
N ASN A 155 27.17 21.62 11.10
CA ASN A 155 27.55 22.63 10.12
C ASN A 155 26.58 23.82 10.09
N GLU A 156 25.27 23.56 10.15
CA GLU A 156 24.25 24.61 10.23
C GLU A 156 24.38 25.42 11.53
N ILE A 157 24.63 24.76 12.66
CA ILE A 157 24.83 25.42 13.96
C ILE A 157 26.03 26.36 13.91
N THR A 158 27.17 25.88 13.41
CA THR A 158 28.41 26.67 13.28
C THR A 158 28.21 27.87 12.36
N THR A 159 27.49 27.68 11.25
CA THR A 159 27.28 28.72 10.23
C THR A 159 26.29 29.79 10.67
N THR A 160 25.23 29.40 11.37
CA THR A 160 24.14 30.31 11.77
C THR A 160 24.31 30.89 13.17
N GLY A 161 25.23 30.34 13.97
CA GLY A 161 25.38 30.71 15.38
C GLY A 161 24.24 30.22 16.26
N SER A 162 23.61 29.11 15.88
CA SER A 162 22.59 28.44 16.69
C SER A 162 23.13 28.04 18.07
N SER A 163 22.25 28.01 19.06
CA SER A 163 22.54 27.58 20.43
C SER A 163 22.10 26.15 20.74
N VAL A 164 21.59 25.42 19.75
CA VAL A 164 21.11 24.05 19.93
C VAL A 164 22.27 23.10 20.17
N GLU A 165 22.13 22.23 21.16
CA GLU A 165 23.11 21.18 21.45
C GLU A 165 22.75 19.88 20.71
N LEU A 166 23.78 19.22 20.16
CA LEU A 166 23.68 17.93 19.48
C LEU A 166 24.27 16.79 20.35
N PRO A 167 23.82 15.54 20.16
CA PRO A 167 22.75 15.10 19.26
C PRO A 167 21.36 15.53 19.78
N LEU A 168 20.42 15.77 18.86
CA LEU A 168 19.04 16.05 19.22
C LEU A 168 18.43 14.86 19.97
N THR A 169 17.69 15.12 21.04
CA THR A 169 16.93 14.06 21.71
C THR A 169 15.79 13.57 20.82
N THR A 170 15.39 12.31 21.00
CA THR A 170 14.26 11.72 20.26
C THR A 170 12.98 12.54 20.42
N GLU A 171 12.72 13.09 21.62
CA GLU A 171 11.56 13.94 21.87
C GLU A 171 11.63 15.24 21.06
N ARG A 172 12.83 15.83 20.91
CA ARG A 172 13.02 17.03 20.09
C ARG A 172 12.78 16.76 18.61
N GLN A 173 13.28 15.63 18.11
CA GLN A 173 13.06 15.19 16.72
C GLN A 173 11.57 14.93 16.46
N GLN A 174 10.87 14.25 17.37
CA GLN A 174 9.43 14.00 17.26
C GLN A 174 8.61 15.29 17.31
N ILE A 175 8.94 16.22 18.22
CA ILE A 175 8.26 17.52 18.29
C ILE A 175 8.44 18.29 16.98
N ALA A 176 9.65 18.30 16.41
CA ALA A 176 9.91 18.96 15.13
C ALA A 176 9.11 18.31 13.98
N SER A 177 9.06 16.98 13.93
CA SER A 177 8.31 16.23 12.90
C SER A 177 6.80 16.49 12.97
N ILE A 178 6.22 16.50 14.18
CA ILE A 178 4.79 16.78 14.39
C ILE A 178 4.45 18.25 14.07
N ARG A 179 5.37 19.18 14.37
CA ARG A 179 5.18 20.61 14.09
C ARG A 179 5.36 20.96 12.62
N PHE A 180 6.09 20.14 11.86
CA PHE A 180 6.49 20.44 10.48
C PHE A 180 5.36 20.98 9.59
N PRO A 181 4.17 20.34 9.51
CA PRO A 181 3.08 20.84 8.66
C PRO A 181 2.57 22.23 9.08
N TYR A 182 2.67 22.56 10.36
CA TYR A 182 2.28 23.86 10.90
C TYR A 182 3.36 24.92 10.70
N ASP A 183 4.64 24.54 10.80
CA ASP A 183 5.74 25.46 10.61
C ASP A 183 5.76 25.99 9.15
N ILE A 184 5.40 25.16 8.15
CA ILE A 184 5.19 25.59 6.75
C ILE A 184 4.10 26.66 6.64
N LEU A 185 2.97 26.49 7.32
CA LEU A 185 1.87 27.47 7.29
C LEU A 185 2.30 28.81 7.93
N LEU A 186 3.25 28.77 8.86
CA LEU A 186 3.80 29.93 9.53
C LEU A 186 4.93 30.63 8.73
N GLU A 187 5.53 29.98 7.73
CA GLU A 187 6.55 30.56 6.85
C GLU A 187 6.06 31.77 6.06
N GLY A 188 4.76 31.87 5.80
CA GLY A 188 4.14 33.06 5.17
C GLY A 188 4.01 34.28 6.09
N HIS A 189 4.26 34.13 7.40
CA HIS A 189 4.26 35.21 8.38
C HIS A 189 5.70 35.54 8.82
N ASP A 190 5.94 36.78 9.25
CA ASP A 190 7.25 37.41 9.52
C ASP A 190 8.24 36.57 10.37
N GLN A 191 8.88 35.57 9.76
CA GLN A 191 9.84 34.66 10.41
C GLN A 191 11.16 35.34 10.77
N GLN A 192 11.50 36.46 10.12
CA GLN A 192 12.71 37.23 10.40
C GLN A 192 12.73 37.75 11.84
N ASN A 193 11.56 38.01 12.43
CA ASN A 193 11.40 38.48 13.81
C ASN A 193 11.00 37.39 14.81
N SER A 194 10.93 36.12 14.41
CA SER A 194 10.64 35.02 15.34
C SER A 194 11.79 34.83 16.34
N PRO A 195 11.53 34.68 17.65
CA PRO A 195 12.56 34.38 18.65
C PRO A 195 13.09 32.94 18.56
N GLU A 196 12.63 32.15 17.60
CA GLU A 196 13.05 30.77 17.40
C GLU A 196 14.52 30.68 16.94
N ASP A 197 15.22 29.68 17.44
CA ASP A 197 16.65 29.46 17.16
C ASP A 197 16.87 29.17 15.65
N PRO A 198 17.97 29.67 15.05
CA PRO A 198 18.24 29.52 13.61
C PRO A 198 18.13 28.10 13.07
N LEU A 199 18.54 27.08 13.84
CA LEU A 199 18.50 25.68 13.38
C LEU A 199 17.06 25.24 13.04
N TRP A 200 16.08 25.60 13.87
CA TRP A 200 14.68 25.23 13.67
C TRP A 200 14.00 26.02 12.55
N LYS A 201 14.53 27.20 12.22
CA LYS A 201 14.05 28.00 11.07
C LYS A 201 14.43 27.35 9.74
N SER A 202 15.57 26.67 9.69
CA SER A 202 16.11 26.06 8.47
C SER A 202 15.16 24.99 7.90
N PRO A 203 14.55 25.21 6.71
CA PRO A 203 13.61 24.26 6.11
C PRO A 203 14.26 22.92 5.75
N SER A 204 15.52 22.95 5.31
CA SER A 204 16.30 21.75 4.99
C SER A 204 16.52 20.87 6.22
N VAL A 205 16.90 21.46 7.35
CA VAL A 205 17.06 20.75 8.63
C VAL A 205 15.73 20.17 9.10
N ARG A 206 14.66 20.95 9.10
CA ARG A 206 13.32 20.46 9.47
C ARG A 206 12.89 19.28 8.60
N ARG A 207 13.15 19.33 7.29
CA ARG A 207 12.82 18.24 6.36
C ARG A 207 13.66 17.00 6.60
N CYS A 208 14.95 17.16 6.92
CA CYS A 208 15.83 16.05 7.30
C CYS A 208 15.36 15.37 8.59
N ILE A 209 14.98 16.15 9.61
CA ILE A 209 14.46 15.62 10.87
C ILE A 209 13.15 14.85 10.63
N LEU A 210 12.25 15.40 9.82
CA LEU A 210 11.00 14.74 9.46
C LEU A 210 11.25 13.40 8.76
N ASN A 211 12.12 13.40 7.74
CA ASN A 211 12.47 12.17 7.02
C ASN A 211 13.18 11.15 7.91
N ASN A 212 14.07 11.59 8.80
CA ASN A 212 14.75 10.69 9.72
C ASN A 212 13.77 10.03 10.71
N THR A 213 12.79 10.79 11.18
CA THR A 213 11.82 10.30 12.16
C THR A 213 10.77 9.39 11.53
N GLU A 214 10.29 9.75 10.33
CA GLU A 214 9.11 9.10 9.73
C GLU A 214 9.47 8.12 8.60
N ASN A 215 10.52 8.39 7.83
CA ASN A 215 10.84 7.64 6.61
C ASN A 215 12.07 6.75 6.73
N GLU A 216 12.98 6.98 7.67
CA GLU A 216 14.18 6.17 7.83
C GLU A 216 13.84 4.73 8.23
N HIS A 217 14.44 3.77 7.52
CA HIS A 217 14.37 2.37 7.91
C HIS A 217 15.43 2.09 8.97
N ASP A 218 14.97 1.72 10.16
CA ASP A 218 15.83 1.39 11.29
C ASP A 218 16.92 0.37 10.92
N SER A 219 18.18 0.76 11.11
CA SER A 219 19.35 -0.06 10.77
C SER A 219 19.44 -1.35 11.57
N SER A 220 18.84 -1.38 12.77
CA SER A 220 18.74 -2.59 13.59
C SER A 220 17.68 -3.58 13.09
N HIS A 221 16.82 -3.15 12.16
CA HIS A 221 15.64 -3.83 11.66
C HIS A 221 14.61 -4.19 12.73
N ARG A 222 13.33 -4.09 12.38
CA ARG A 222 12.25 -4.56 13.25
C ARG A 222 11.94 -6.03 12.98
N ARG A 223 11.31 -6.72 13.93
CA ARG A 223 10.89 -8.14 13.76
C ARG A 223 10.09 -8.37 12.47
N GLY A 224 9.32 -7.37 12.03
CA GLY A 224 8.56 -7.42 10.78
C GLY A 224 9.41 -7.47 9.50
N CYS A 225 10.66 -7.02 9.54
CA CYS A 225 11.60 -7.07 8.40
C CYS A 225 11.93 -8.51 8.01
N PHE A 226 11.95 -9.43 8.98
CA PHE A 226 12.27 -10.85 8.81
C PHE A 226 11.02 -11.75 8.77
N LYS A 227 9.85 -11.16 8.50
CA LYS A 227 8.57 -11.90 8.46
C LYS A 227 8.64 -13.04 7.44
N GLY A 228 8.14 -14.21 7.83
CA GLY A 228 8.20 -15.43 7.02
C GLY A 228 9.50 -16.22 7.19
N GLY A 229 10.30 -15.92 8.22
CA GLY A 229 11.57 -16.63 8.48
C GLY A 229 12.70 -16.21 7.54
N LYS A 230 12.58 -15.03 6.91
CA LYS A 230 13.60 -14.50 6.00
C LYS A 230 14.85 -14.12 6.79
N ALA A 231 16.02 -14.50 6.27
CA ALA A 231 17.30 -14.15 6.85
C ALA A 231 17.72 -12.70 6.54
N GLU A 232 17.29 -12.19 5.38
CA GLU A 232 17.51 -10.81 4.96
C GLU A 232 16.24 -9.95 5.08
N CYS A 233 16.44 -8.64 5.21
CA CYS A 233 15.36 -7.65 5.25
C CYS A 233 14.45 -7.76 4.02
N ARG A 234 13.16 -8.01 4.24
CA ARG A 234 12.16 -8.16 3.17
C ARG A 234 11.95 -6.91 2.32
N PHE A 235 12.39 -5.74 2.79
CA PHE A 235 12.32 -4.46 2.08
C PHE A 235 13.59 -4.14 1.30
N VAL A 236 14.63 -4.99 1.41
CA VAL A 236 15.90 -4.85 0.70
C VAL A 236 16.61 -3.53 1.04
N LEU A 237 16.42 -3.02 2.25
CA LEU A 237 17.13 -1.86 2.79
C LEU A 237 18.25 -2.31 3.73
N PRO A 238 19.41 -1.65 3.70
CA PRO A 238 19.71 -0.44 2.93
C PRO A 238 19.97 -0.71 1.44
N LYS A 239 19.76 0.29 0.57
CA LYS A 239 20.03 0.25 -0.89
C LYS A 239 21.23 1.13 -1.24
N MET A 240 21.91 0.82 -2.35
CA MET A 240 23.02 1.60 -2.89
C MET A 240 22.54 2.98 -3.38
N ASP A 241 23.41 4.00 -3.41
CA ASP A 241 23.08 5.26 -4.10
C ASP A 241 22.92 5.03 -5.61
N SER A 242 22.16 5.93 -6.22
CA SER A 242 21.81 5.96 -7.64
C SER A 242 21.58 7.41 -8.03
N ASP A 243 22.29 7.89 -9.05
CA ASP A 243 22.19 9.28 -9.51
C ASP A 243 20.84 9.60 -10.16
N ASP A 244 20.20 8.60 -10.76
CA ASP A 244 18.94 8.73 -11.46
C ASP A 244 17.97 7.59 -11.07
N PHE A 245 16.69 7.78 -11.41
CA PHE A 245 15.73 6.68 -11.41
C PHE A 245 16.01 5.74 -12.57
N GLU A 246 16.07 4.43 -12.30
CA GLU A 246 16.36 3.43 -13.32
C GLU A 246 15.27 2.35 -13.38
N LEU A 247 15.03 1.84 -14.58
CA LEU A 247 14.18 0.66 -14.79
C LEU A 247 15.07 -0.58 -14.87
N TYR A 248 15.03 -1.40 -13.83
CA TYR A 248 15.71 -2.69 -13.80
C TYR A 248 14.79 -3.79 -14.31
N GLU A 249 15.21 -4.48 -15.37
CA GLU A 249 14.51 -5.65 -15.92
C GLU A 249 15.23 -6.94 -15.50
N ASP A 250 14.48 -7.86 -14.92
CA ASP A 250 14.96 -9.20 -14.58
C ASP A 250 14.66 -10.15 -15.74
N LEU A 251 15.58 -10.19 -16.72
CA LEU A 251 15.52 -11.14 -17.83
C LEU A 251 15.79 -12.59 -17.38
N GLY A 252 16.50 -12.77 -16.26
CA GLY A 252 17.09 -14.05 -15.88
C GLY A 252 18.19 -14.52 -16.84
N GLU A 253 18.75 -15.69 -16.59
CA GLU A 253 19.68 -16.33 -17.52
C GLU A 253 18.94 -16.77 -18.78
N ASP A 254 19.50 -16.48 -19.95
CA ASP A 254 18.93 -16.80 -21.26
C ASP A 254 17.45 -16.37 -21.42
N ASP A 255 17.11 -15.19 -20.89
CA ASP A 255 15.76 -14.61 -20.95
C ASP A 255 14.64 -15.48 -20.32
N LYS A 256 14.99 -16.40 -19.41
CA LYS A 256 14.05 -17.36 -18.80
C LYS A 256 12.88 -16.72 -18.03
N ASN A 257 13.03 -15.46 -17.60
CA ASN A 257 11.98 -14.75 -16.87
C ASN A 257 11.05 -13.95 -17.80
N VAL A 258 11.35 -13.86 -19.09
CA VAL A 258 10.49 -13.19 -20.07
C VAL A 258 9.22 -14.02 -20.27
N VAL A 259 8.06 -13.36 -20.20
CA VAL A 259 6.75 -13.97 -20.36
C VAL A 259 5.95 -13.29 -21.45
N THR A 260 5.23 -14.11 -22.24
CA THR A 260 4.24 -13.62 -23.20
C THR A 260 2.98 -13.17 -22.45
N VAL A 261 2.65 -11.89 -22.56
CA VAL A 261 1.43 -11.29 -22.03
C VAL A 261 0.42 -11.11 -23.17
N HIS A 262 -0.81 -11.55 -22.92
CA HIS A 262 -1.94 -11.41 -23.85
C HIS A 262 -2.78 -10.18 -23.50
N HIS A 263 -3.01 -9.31 -24.48
CA HIS A 263 -3.80 -8.08 -24.33
C HIS A 263 -5.27 -8.30 -24.69
N LEU A 264 -6.14 -7.38 -24.23
CA LEU A 264 -7.58 -7.45 -24.47
C LEU A 264 -7.98 -7.29 -25.94
N ASP A 265 -7.12 -6.70 -26.76
CA ASP A 265 -7.29 -6.55 -28.21
C ASP A 265 -6.83 -7.79 -29.00
N GLY A 266 -6.37 -8.84 -28.31
CA GLY A 266 -5.86 -10.07 -28.91
C GLY A 266 -4.38 -10.03 -29.30
N THR A 267 -3.71 -8.90 -29.13
CA THR A 267 -2.26 -8.79 -29.36
C THR A 267 -1.45 -9.43 -28.22
N THR A 268 -0.15 -9.62 -28.46
CA THR A 268 0.78 -10.16 -27.47
C THR A 268 2.03 -9.30 -27.35
N SER A 269 2.61 -9.27 -26.15
CA SER A 269 3.91 -8.63 -25.88
C SER A 269 4.76 -9.54 -25.03
N GLU A 270 6.08 -9.49 -25.24
CA GLU A 270 7.05 -10.12 -24.36
C GLU A 270 7.44 -9.12 -23.27
N ILE A 271 7.28 -9.52 -22.01
CA ILE A 271 7.53 -8.67 -20.85
C ILE A 271 8.43 -9.41 -19.86
N ALA A 272 9.45 -8.74 -19.36
CA ALA A 272 10.23 -9.21 -18.22
C ALA A 272 9.68 -8.61 -16.92
N PRO A 273 9.76 -9.33 -15.78
CA PRO A 273 9.60 -8.71 -14.47
C PRO A 273 10.54 -7.51 -14.34
N TYR A 274 10.05 -6.43 -13.78
CA TYR A 274 10.85 -5.21 -13.63
C TYR A 274 10.61 -4.55 -12.29
N SER A 275 11.56 -3.72 -11.89
CA SER A 275 11.48 -2.87 -10.70
C SER A 275 12.08 -1.52 -11.00
N VAL A 276 11.63 -0.50 -10.29
CA VAL A 276 12.21 0.83 -10.38
C VAL A 276 13.22 0.98 -9.26
N ILE A 277 14.45 1.29 -9.62
CA ILE A 277 15.49 1.69 -8.68
C ILE A 277 15.32 3.20 -8.51
N ALA A 278 14.97 3.62 -7.30
CA ALA A 278 14.82 5.03 -7.00
C ALA A 278 16.17 5.75 -7.04
N GLN A 279 16.18 6.97 -7.57
CA GLN A 279 17.29 7.90 -7.31
C GLN A 279 17.49 8.01 -5.80
N ARG A 280 18.73 7.88 -5.37
CA ARG A 280 19.09 7.82 -3.96
C ARG A 280 20.47 8.43 -3.79
N ASP A 281 20.54 9.48 -2.98
CA ASP A 281 21.80 10.17 -2.74
C ASP A 281 22.60 9.45 -1.65
N MET A 282 23.92 9.66 -1.65
CA MET A 282 24.78 9.19 -0.57
C MET A 282 24.29 9.74 0.78
N GLY A 283 24.33 8.91 1.82
CA GLY A 283 23.77 9.23 3.13
C GLY A 283 22.29 8.82 3.31
N SER A 284 21.59 8.48 2.22
CA SER A 284 20.16 8.12 2.25
C SER A 284 19.91 6.61 2.15
N GLN A 285 20.91 5.75 2.34
CA GLN A 285 20.91 4.31 2.05
C GLN A 285 19.77 3.55 2.76
N TYR A 286 19.35 4.02 3.93
CA TYR A 286 18.28 3.44 4.73
C TYR A 286 16.91 4.13 4.56
N LEU A 287 16.82 5.22 3.78
CA LEU A 287 15.58 5.98 3.66
C LEU A 287 14.52 5.21 2.84
N ASN A 288 13.30 5.05 3.36
CA ASN A 288 12.23 4.45 2.58
C ASN A 288 11.80 5.37 1.41
N GLU A 289 11.35 4.76 0.33
CA GLU A 289 10.67 5.47 -0.74
C GLU A 289 9.34 6.04 -0.22
N HIS A 290 9.13 7.34 -0.42
CA HIS A 290 7.97 8.07 0.06
C HIS A 290 7.57 9.15 -0.96
N ASN A 291 6.35 9.67 -0.87
CA ASN A 291 5.97 10.89 -1.57
C ASN A 291 6.31 12.10 -0.69
N PRO A 292 7.14 13.05 -1.16
CA PRO A 292 7.61 14.17 -0.34
C PRO A 292 6.45 15.07 0.11
N VAL A 293 5.48 15.36 -0.77
CA VAL A 293 4.33 16.21 -0.44
C VAL A 293 3.46 15.59 0.65
N LEU A 294 3.17 14.28 0.54
CA LEU A 294 2.39 13.58 1.57
C LEU A 294 3.11 13.57 2.92
N THR A 295 4.43 13.36 2.92
CA THR A 295 5.24 13.41 4.14
C THR A 295 5.22 14.80 4.75
N GLU A 296 5.39 15.86 3.96
CA GLU A 296 5.36 17.25 4.44
C GLU A 296 3.98 17.67 4.98
N VAL A 297 2.89 17.21 4.36
CA VAL A 297 1.51 17.55 4.78
C VAL A 297 1.08 16.77 6.02
N PHE A 298 1.40 15.47 6.11
CA PHE A 298 0.92 14.62 7.19
C PHE A 298 1.92 14.43 8.33
N GLY A 299 3.19 14.78 8.12
CA GLY A 299 4.25 14.48 9.08
C GLY A 299 4.40 12.97 9.29
N ALA A 300 4.27 12.17 8.23
CA ALA A 300 4.21 10.71 8.32
C ALA A 300 4.78 10.00 7.09
N ASN A 301 5.11 8.72 7.27
CA ASN A 301 5.49 7.84 6.16
C ASN A 301 4.32 7.59 5.22
N SER A 302 4.49 7.89 3.93
CA SER A 302 3.45 7.68 2.92
C SER A 302 3.52 6.32 2.21
N ASN A 303 4.65 5.60 2.32
CA ASN A 303 4.90 4.26 1.76
C ASN A 303 4.32 4.06 0.35
N VAL A 304 4.53 5.05 -0.52
CA VAL A 304 4.00 5.06 -1.89
C VAL A 304 4.82 4.10 -2.73
N GLN A 305 4.13 3.24 -3.49
CA GLN A 305 4.75 2.31 -4.41
C GLN A 305 4.16 2.49 -5.81
N VAL A 306 5.00 2.77 -6.78
CA VAL A 306 4.60 2.96 -8.18
C VAL A 306 5.21 1.87 -9.03
N GLY A 307 4.46 1.42 -10.03
CA GLY A 307 5.07 0.81 -11.20
C GLY A 307 4.87 -0.67 -11.42
N ASN A 308 4.55 -1.46 -10.40
CA ASN A 308 4.27 -2.89 -10.57
C ASN A 308 2.76 -3.16 -10.63
N PRO A 309 2.22 -3.80 -11.69
CA PRO A 309 0.83 -4.25 -11.74
C PRO A 309 0.42 -5.12 -10.54
N ALA A 310 1.37 -5.81 -9.90
CA ALA A 310 1.13 -6.61 -8.71
C ALA A 310 0.62 -5.83 -7.50
N HIS A 311 0.82 -4.49 -7.46
CA HIS A 311 0.24 -3.65 -6.42
C HIS A 311 -1.30 -3.70 -6.42
N LEU A 312 -1.92 -3.96 -7.58
CA LEU A 312 -3.36 -4.20 -7.68
C LEU A 312 -3.74 -5.41 -6.82
N PHE A 313 -3.06 -6.54 -7.01
CA PHE A 313 -3.33 -7.75 -6.22
C PHE A 313 -3.08 -7.52 -4.74
N TYR A 314 -2.01 -6.80 -4.39
CA TYR A 314 -1.72 -6.49 -2.99
C TYR A 314 -2.89 -5.76 -2.33
N ASN A 315 -3.36 -4.64 -2.88
CA ASN A 315 -4.45 -3.89 -2.27
C ASN A 315 -5.80 -4.63 -2.36
N THR A 316 -6.08 -5.35 -3.46
CA THR A 316 -7.23 -6.26 -3.53
C THR A 316 -7.18 -7.33 -2.44
N LEU A 317 -6.00 -7.86 -2.07
CA LEU A 317 -5.91 -8.79 -0.94
C LEU A 317 -6.37 -8.13 0.36
N TYR A 318 -6.08 -6.85 0.60
CA TYR A 318 -6.59 -6.13 1.77
C TYR A 318 -8.11 -5.98 1.77
N THR A 319 -8.76 -5.96 0.60
CA THR A 319 -10.22 -6.02 0.53
C THR A 319 -10.81 -7.36 0.99
N SER A 320 -10.01 -8.42 0.92
CA SER A 320 -10.39 -9.78 1.32
C SER A 320 -9.72 -10.26 2.61
N LYS A 321 -8.80 -9.46 3.17
CA LYS A 321 -7.96 -9.85 4.30
C LYS A 321 -8.81 -9.92 5.54
N ASN A 322 -8.84 -11.10 6.12
CA ASN A 322 -9.64 -11.37 7.30
C ASN A 322 -9.01 -10.67 8.53
N THR A 323 -9.62 -9.58 9.04
CA THR A 323 -9.19 -8.91 10.29
C THR A 323 -9.54 -9.73 11.54
N GLN A 324 -10.24 -10.86 11.36
CA GLN A 324 -10.82 -11.66 12.43
C GLN A 324 -9.86 -12.15 13.51
N ASN A 325 -8.57 -12.41 13.24
CA ASN A 325 -7.71 -12.97 14.29
C ASN A 325 -7.49 -11.97 15.44
N ASP A 326 -7.28 -10.69 15.13
CA ASP A 326 -7.17 -9.67 16.16
C ASP A 326 -8.54 -9.41 16.78
N ASP A 327 -9.62 -9.39 15.98
CA ASP A 327 -11.02 -9.18 16.41
C ASP A 327 -11.53 -10.30 17.34
N GLN A 328 -11.13 -11.56 17.10
CA GLN A 328 -11.53 -12.76 17.83
C GLN A 328 -10.74 -13.02 19.11
N SER A 329 -9.57 -12.39 19.34
CA SER A 329 -8.73 -12.68 20.52
C SER A 329 -9.45 -12.51 21.87
N LYS A 330 -10.20 -11.40 22.03
CA LYS A 330 -11.04 -11.15 23.22
C LYS A 330 -12.25 -12.10 23.28
N TYR A 331 -12.81 -12.45 22.13
CA TYR A 331 -13.91 -13.39 22.00
C TYR A 331 -13.51 -14.82 22.38
N VAL A 332 -12.34 -15.29 21.96
CA VAL A 332 -11.78 -16.59 22.34
C VAL A 332 -11.59 -16.65 23.85
N SER A 333 -11.14 -15.57 24.49
CA SER A 333 -11.03 -15.49 25.95
C SER A 333 -12.39 -15.61 26.67
N ILE A 334 -13.41 -14.89 26.18
CA ILE A 334 -14.79 -14.95 26.72
C ILE A 334 -15.41 -16.33 26.47
N ALA A 335 -15.33 -16.85 25.24
CA ALA A 335 -15.81 -18.17 24.87
C ALA A 335 -15.11 -19.27 25.67
N THR A 336 -13.79 -19.18 25.88
CA THR A 336 -13.04 -20.11 26.73
C THR A 336 -13.51 -20.04 28.19
N SER A 337 -13.80 -18.84 28.70
CA SER A 337 -14.32 -18.67 30.06
C SER A 337 -15.74 -19.24 30.21
N ILE A 338 -16.59 -19.07 29.20
CA ILE A 338 -17.93 -19.66 29.13
C ILE A 338 -17.84 -21.19 29.05
N ILE A 339 -17.02 -21.74 28.15
CA ILE A 339 -16.79 -23.19 28.01
C ILE A 339 -16.29 -23.79 29.32
N ARG A 340 -15.34 -23.14 30.00
CA ARG A 340 -14.84 -23.59 31.32
C ARG A 340 -15.93 -23.58 32.38
N ARG A 341 -16.83 -22.59 32.36
CA ARG A 341 -17.97 -22.52 33.30
C ARG A 341 -19.00 -23.60 32.99
N ILE A 342 -19.34 -23.81 31.71
CA ILE A 342 -20.22 -24.90 31.26
C ILE A 342 -19.66 -26.26 31.70
N ALA A 343 -18.38 -26.51 31.46
CA ALA A 343 -17.72 -27.75 31.85
C ALA A 343 -17.75 -27.97 33.38
N ARG A 344 -17.50 -26.91 34.16
CA ARG A 344 -17.56 -26.97 35.63
C ARG A 344 -18.97 -27.25 36.13
N THR A 345 -19.98 -26.56 35.61
CA THR A 345 -21.38 -26.76 35.99
C THR A 345 -21.91 -28.13 35.55
N GLN A 346 -21.50 -28.65 34.38
CA GLN A 346 -21.79 -30.03 33.97
C GLN A 346 -21.14 -31.05 34.91
N GLN A 347 -19.94 -30.77 35.41
CA GLN A 347 -19.24 -31.63 36.36
C GLN A 347 -19.89 -31.60 37.76
N GLU A 348 -20.34 -30.42 38.20
CA GLU A 348 -21.11 -30.22 39.43
C GLU A 348 -22.49 -30.91 39.35
N ALA A 349 -23.20 -30.78 38.22
CA ALA A 349 -24.47 -31.45 37.96
C ALA A 349 -24.34 -32.99 37.87
N ARG A 350 -23.19 -33.51 37.40
CA ARG A 350 -22.88 -34.94 37.46
C ARG A 350 -22.55 -35.44 38.88
N SER A 351 -22.17 -34.52 39.77
CA SER A 351 -21.79 -34.82 41.16
C SER A 351 -22.98 -34.72 42.12
N GLN A 352 -24.00 -33.92 41.80
CA GLN A 352 -25.27 -33.85 42.53
C GLN A 352 -26.28 -34.83 41.88
N GLN A 353 -26.51 -35.98 42.51
CA GLN A 353 -27.58 -36.92 42.14
C GLN A 353 -28.97 -36.39 42.53
N ASP A 354 -29.34 -35.18 42.10
CA ASP A 354 -30.71 -34.68 42.23
C ASP A 354 -31.15 -34.10 40.89
N GLY A 355 -31.55 -35.01 40.00
CA GLY A 355 -31.94 -34.70 38.63
C GLY A 355 -33.37 -34.18 38.57
N SER A 356 -33.59 -32.90 38.85
CA SER A 356 -34.80 -32.24 38.35
C SER A 356 -34.63 -31.92 36.87
N GLN A 357 -35.63 -32.29 36.07
CA GLN A 357 -35.62 -32.10 34.61
C GLN A 357 -35.49 -30.61 34.24
N ASP A 358 -36.01 -29.73 35.10
CA ASP A 358 -35.91 -28.26 34.99
C ASP A 358 -34.46 -27.74 35.01
N GLN A 359 -33.56 -28.38 35.76
CA GLN A 359 -32.16 -27.93 35.85
C GLN A 359 -31.36 -28.31 34.59
N ALA A 360 -31.68 -29.45 33.98
CA ALA A 360 -31.11 -29.86 32.70
C ALA A 360 -31.61 -28.98 31.55
N ASP A 361 -32.92 -28.69 31.51
CA ASP A 361 -33.53 -27.84 30.50
C ASP A 361 -33.06 -26.37 30.61
N TYR A 362 -32.87 -25.85 31.84
CA TYR A 362 -32.25 -24.54 32.06
C TYR A 362 -30.81 -24.49 31.57
N LEU A 363 -29.99 -25.52 31.84
CA LEU A 363 -28.61 -25.59 31.36
C LEU A 363 -28.54 -25.61 29.83
N GLU A 364 -29.42 -26.39 29.20
CA GLU A 364 -29.48 -26.49 27.74
C GLU A 364 -29.96 -25.16 27.12
N GLY A 365 -30.98 -24.52 27.71
CA GLY A 365 -31.44 -23.18 27.32
C GLY A 365 -30.33 -22.13 27.44
N LEU A 366 -29.57 -22.14 28.54
CA LEU A 366 -28.43 -21.23 28.74
C LEU A 366 -27.30 -21.52 27.74
N CYS A 367 -27.00 -22.78 27.44
CA CYS A 367 -25.99 -23.14 26.43
C CYS A 367 -26.39 -22.66 25.03
N ARG A 368 -27.66 -22.82 24.65
CA ARG A 368 -28.19 -22.34 23.35
C ARG A 368 -28.23 -20.82 23.28
N PHE A 369 -28.64 -20.14 24.37
CA PHE A 369 -28.62 -18.68 24.46
C PHE A 369 -27.19 -18.12 24.37
N LEU A 370 -26.24 -18.67 25.14
CA LEU A 370 -24.85 -18.25 25.09
C LEU A 370 -24.23 -18.53 23.72
N SER A 371 -24.54 -19.65 23.07
CA SER A 371 -24.09 -19.95 21.70
C SER A 371 -24.68 -18.99 20.68
N GLY A 372 -25.95 -18.62 20.81
CA GLY A 372 -26.61 -17.62 19.96
C GLY A 372 -26.06 -16.22 20.15
N MET A 373 -25.82 -15.80 21.40
CA MET A 373 -25.19 -14.52 21.74
C MET A 373 -23.73 -14.47 21.25
N THR A 374 -23.02 -15.57 21.38
CA THR A 374 -21.65 -15.77 20.88
C THR A 374 -21.62 -15.67 19.35
N ALA A 375 -22.52 -16.35 18.64
CA ALA A 375 -22.67 -16.23 17.19
C ALA A 375 -23.06 -14.80 16.75
N ALA A 376 -23.93 -14.12 17.50
CA ALA A 376 -24.37 -12.75 17.21
C ALA A 376 -23.26 -11.70 17.43
N ILE A 377 -22.44 -11.85 18.47
CA ILE A 377 -21.36 -10.90 18.81
C ILE A 377 -20.07 -11.19 18.00
N SER A 378 -19.93 -12.40 17.45
CA SER A 378 -18.73 -12.83 16.71
C SER A 378 -18.41 -12.01 15.45
N LYS A 379 -19.31 -11.15 14.98
CA LYS A 379 -19.17 -10.40 13.73
C LYS A 379 -18.76 -8.94 13.89
N ASP A 380 -18.98 -8.30 15.03
CA ASP A 380 -18.99 -6.82 15.11
C ASP A 380 -18.29 -6.23 16.34
N ILE A 381 -17.04 -6.62 16.62
CA ILE A 381 -16.19 -5.86 17.55
C ILE A 381 -15.23 -5.00 16.73
N VAL A 382 -15.67 -3.80 16.38
CA VAL A 382 -14.84 -2.75 15.78
C VAL A 382 -14.43 -1.71 16.83
N SER A 383 -13.30 -1.05 16.63
CA SER A 383 -12.87 0.10 17.43
C SER A 383 -13.85 1.27 17.27
N SER A 384 -13.77 2.26 18.17
CA SER A 384 -14.57 3.49 18.05
C SER A 384 -14.28 4.24 16.75
N THR A 385 -13.03 4.23 16.28
CA THR A 385 -12.63 4.90 15.03
C THR A 385 -13.19 4.19 13.80
N MET A 386 -13.15 2.85 13.76
CA MET A 386 -13.76 2.08 12.67
C MET A 386 -15.28 2.11 12.71
N ALA A 387 -15.90 2.08 13.91
CA ALA A 387 -17.35 2.27 14.03
C ALA A 387 -17.79 3.60 13.44
N HIS A 388 -17.09 4.69 13.75
CA HIS A 388 -17.35 6.00 13.17
C HIS A 388 -17.18 6.01 11.65
N TRP A 389 -16.11 5.38 11.14
CA TRP A 389 -15.90 5.20 9.70
C TRP A 389 -17.08 4.49 9.03
N LEU A 390 -17.48 3.32 9.55
CA LEU A 390 -18.57 2.53 8.97
C LEU A 390 -19.89 3.30 8.98
N LEU A 391 -20.22 4.00 10.07
CA LEU A 391 -21.43 4.81 10.18
C LEU A 391 -21.47 5.95 9.16
N THR A 392 -20.31 6.52 8.82
CA THR A 392 -20.20 7.62 7.85
C THR A 392 -20.07 7.14 6.40
N HIS A 393 -19.85 5.84 6.16
CA HIS A 393 -19.59 5.27 4.84
C HIS A 393 -20.49 4.06 4.52
N ASN A 394 -21.78 4.13 4.89
CA ASN A 394 -22.80 3.13 4.58
C ASN A 394 -22.43 1.69 4.99
N GLY A 395 -21.72 1.52 6.09
CA GLY A 395 -21.26 0.23 6.59
C GLY A 395 -20.13 -0.40 5.78
N SER A 396 -19.50 0.34 4.87
CA SER A 396 -18.41 -0.15 4.02
C SER A 396 -17.04 0.32 4.53
N ARG A 397 -16.08 -0.61 4.55
CA ARG A 397 -14.64 -0.30 4.70
C ARG A 397 -13.98 0.13 3.39
N PHE A 398 -14.73 0.00 2.30
CA PHE A 398 -14.26 0.21 0.94
C PHE A 398 -14.95 1.40 0.29
N MET A 399 -14.16 2.18 -0.44
CA MET A 399 -14.67 3.24 -1.31
C MET A 399 -14.03 3.10 -2.67
N PHE A 400 -14.84 3.31 -3.71
CA PHE A 400 -14.39 3.24 -5.09
C PHE A 400 -14.97 4.43 -5.83
N SER A 401 -14.18 5.00 -6.75
CA SER A 401 -14.65 6.08 -7.63
C SER A 401 -15.72 5.63 -8.62
N CYS A 402 -15.69 4.34 -8.99
CA CYS A 402 -16.52 3.77 -10.03
C CYS A 402 -17.25 2.51 -9.53
N GLY A 403 -18.38 2.20 -10.17
CA GLY A 403 -19.07 0.93 -9.97
C GLY A 403 -18.31 -0.26 -10.56
N PHE A 404 -18.79 -1.46 -10.25
CA PHE A 404 -18.23 -2.71 -10.75
C PHE A 404 -19.20 -3.39 -11.71
N GLN A 405 -18.63 -4.17 -12.63
CA GLN A 405 -19.36 -5.08 -13.48
C GLN A 405 -18.76 -6.48 -13.37
N GLU A 406 -19.61 -7.49 -13.26
CA GLU A 406 -19.19 -8.88 -13.16
C GLU A 406 -18.85 -9.44 -14.54
N VAL A 407 -17.59 -9.83 -14.74
CA VAL A 407 -17.16 -10.57 -15.93
C VAL A 407 -17.21 -12.08 -15.62
N PRO A 408 -18.07 -12.87 -16.28
CA PRO A 408 -18.32 -14.27 -15.95
C PRO A 408 -17.21 -15.21 -16.47
N LEU A 409 -15.96 -14.97 -16.05
CA LEU A 409 -14.77 -15.67 -16.57
C LEU A 409 -14.84 -17.19 -16.38
N GLY A 410 -15.37 -17.68 -15.26
CA GLY A 410 -15.48 -19.11 -14.99
C GLY A 410 -16.37 -19.84 -16.01
N GLN A 411 -17.56 -19.30 -16.29
CA GLN A 411 -18.48 -19.89 -17.28
C GLN A 411 -17.88 -19.85 -18.68
N MET A 412 -17.14 -18.79 -19.00
CA MET A 412 -16.49 -18.64 -20.29
C MET A 412 -15.33 -19.60 -20.48
N LEU A 413 -14.52 -19.80 -19.45
CA LEU A 413 -13.44 -20.78 -19.46
C LEU A 413 -13.99 -22.20 -19.61
N ASP A 414 -15.05 -22.55 -18.87
CA ASP A 414 -15.70 -23.86 -19.02
C ASP A 414 -16.21 -24.07 -20.44
N THR A 415 -16.87 -23.07 -21.02
CA THR A 415 -17.37 -23.15 -22.40
C THR A 415 -16.22 -23.29 -23.41
N LEU A 416 -15.14 -22.52 -23.25
CA LEU A 416 -13.96 -22.57 -24.11
C LEU A 416 -13.25 -23.93 -24.05
N LEU A 417 -13.18 -24.53 -22.86
CA LEU A 417 -12.58 -25.84 -22.64
C LEU A 417 -13.52 -27.02 -22.98
N GLY A 418 -14.72 -26.75 -23.50
CA GLY A 418 -15.74 -27.76 -23.78
C GLY A 418 -16.23 -28.50 -22.53
N LYS A 419 -16.11 -27.89 -21.35
CA LYS A 419 -16.61 -28.42 -20.08
C LYS A 419 -18.06 -28.02 -19.88
N ASP A 420 -18.79 -28.84 -19.13
CA ASP A 420 -20.13 -28.47 -18.68
C ASP A 420 -20.10 -27.21 -17.83
N VAL A 421 -20.79 -26.17 -18.29
CA VAL A 421 -20.96 -24.93 -17.53
C VAL A 421 -21.82 -25.24 -16.31
N ARG A 422 -21.20 -25.27 -15.12
CA ARG A 422 -21.88 -25.70 -13.89
C ARG A 422 -22.82 -24.66 -13.30
N THR A 423 -22.69 -23.40 -13.69
CA THR A 423 -23.53 -22.30 -13.22
C THR A 423 -24.30 -21.71 -14.39
N PHE A 424 -25.60 -21.96 -14.43
CA PHE A 424 -26.53 -21.40 -15.41
C PHE A 424 -27.88 -21.14 -14.75
N ARG A 425 -28.63 -20.19 -15.29
CA ARG A 425 -30.03 -19.97 -14.92
C ARG A 425 -30.89 -20.78 -15.86
N VAL A 426 -31.84 -21.55 -15.34
CA VAL A 426 -32.83 -22.21 -16.20
C VAL A 426 -33.86 -21.17 -16.62
N ARG A 427 -34.05 -21.01 -17.93
CA ARG A 427 -35.09 -20.15 -18.50
C ARG A 427 -36.13 -20.97 -19.23
N ARG A 428 -37.35 -20.43 -19.26
CA ARG A 428 -38.49 -20.99 -20.00
C ARG A 428 -39.15 -19.88 -20.81
N ASN A 429 -39.42 -20.14 -22.07
CA ASN A 429 -40.17 -19.25 -22.96
C ASN A 429 -41.16 -20.06 -23.81
N TYR A 430 -42.26 -19.45 -24.24
CA TYR A 430 -43.22 -20.07 -25.15
C TYR A 430 -42.85 -19.75 -26.60
N SER A 431 -42.47 -20.77 -27.37
CA SER A 431 -42.21 -20.62 -28.80
C SER A 431 -43.53 -20.56 -29.56
N LYS A 432 -43.87 -19.39 -30.12
CA LYS A 432 -45.04 -19.23 -31.00
C LYS A 432 -44.90 -20.04 -32.30
N LEU A 433 -43.67 -20.25 -32.77
CA LEU A 433 -43.37 -21.07 -33.96
C LEU A 433 -43.62 -22.56 -33.72
N GLU A 434 -43.26 -23.07 -32.53
CA GLU A 434 -43.40 -24.50 -32.21
C GLU A 434 -44.65 -24.83 -31.38
N GLY A 435 -45.43 -23.82 -30.98
CA GLY A 435 -46.64 -24.00 -30.16
C GLY A 435 -46.39 -24.64 -28.78
N LYS A 436 -45.17 -24.53 -28.23
CA LYS A 436 -44.80 -25.18 -26.97
C LYS A 436 -43.83 -24.33 -26.14
N SER A 437 -43.82 -24.60 -24.83
CA SER A 437 -42.79 -24.09 -23.93
C SER A 437 -41.45 -24.75 -24.22
N VAL A 438 -40.40 -23.94 -24.41
CA VAL A 438 -39.01 -24.36 -24.53
C VAL A 438 -38.27 -23.92 -23.26
N THR A 439 -37.47 -24.82 -22.70
CA THR A 439 -36.65 -24.59 -21.51
C THR A 439 -35.19 -24.78 -21.89
N TRP A 440 -34.30 -23.87 -21.48
CA TRP A 440 -32.87 -23.98 -21.75
C TRP A 440 -32.03 -23.43 -20.58
N GLY A 441 -30.77 -23.85 -20.52
CA GLY A 441 -29.77 -23.28 -19.62
C GLY A 441 -29.23 -21.97 -20.20
N ASP A 442 -29.42 -20.88 -19.48
CA ASP A 442 -28.89 -19.55 -19.78
C ASP A 442 -27.64 -19.29 -18.95
N SER A 443 -26.48 -19.38 -19.59
CA SER A 443 -25.20 -18.95 -19.03
C SER A 443 -24.84 -17.57 -19.57
N ALA A 444 -24.10 -16.80 -18.80
CA ALA A 444 -23.60 -15.50 -19.26
C ALA A 444 -22.59 -15.64 -20.41
N SER A 445 -22.04 -16.83 -20.64
CA SER A 445 -21.24 -17.13 -21.84
C SER A 445 -22.04 -17.09 -23.14
N ASN A 446 -23.32 -17.49 -23.12
CA ASN A 446 -24.19 -17.46 -24.29
C ASN A 446 -24.34 -16.03 -24.83
N ASN A 447 -24.38 -15.05 -23.93
CA ASN A 447 -24.49 -13.64 -24.27
C ASN A 447 -23.33 -13.15 -25.14
N TYR A 448 -22.12 -13.64 -24.88
CA TYR A 448 -20.96 -13.32 -25.69
C TYR A 448 -20.93 -14.15 -26.97
N ILE A 449 -21.21 -15.46 -26.89
CA ILE A 449 -21.12 -16.39 -28.03
C ILE A 449 -22.14 -16.05 -29.12
N TYR A 450 -23.37 -15.76 -28.73
CA TYR A 450 -24.49 -15.46 -29.64
C TYR A 450 -24.77 -13.95 -29.77
N ARG A 451 -23.75 -13.12 -29.49
CA ARG A 451 -23.87 -11.67 -29.68
C ARG A 451 -24.14 -11.35 -31.16
N PRO A 452 -24.87 -10.27 -31.47
CA PRO A 452 -25.07 -9.81 -32.84
C PRO A 452 -23.76 -9.57 -33.59
N ASP A 453 -23.76 -9.75 -34.90
CA ASP A 453 -22.57 -9.60 -35.74
C ASP A 453 -21.95 -8.19 -35.65
N GLU A 454 -22.78 -7.16 -35.42
CA GLU A 454 -22.35 -5.77 -35.21
C GLU A 454 -21.47 -5.62 -33.95
N LEU A 455 -21.67 -6.50 -32.97
CA LEU A 455 -20.88 -6.59 -31.74
C LEU A 455 -19.74 -7.61 -31.85
N GLY A 456 -19.54 -8.23 -33.02
CA GLY A 456 -18.54 -9.27 -33.26
C GLY A 456 -17.10 -8.83 -32.93
N ARG A 457 -16.79 -7.54 -33.14
CA ARG A 457 -15.47 -6.93 -32.89
C ARG A 457 -15.12 -6.72 -31.41
N LEU A 458 -16.08 -6.85 -30.50
CA LEU A 458 -15.87 -6.56 -29.09
C LEU A 458 -15.33 -7.78 -28.37
N CYS A 459 -14.34 -7.58 -27.51
CA CYS A 459 -13.92 -8.64 -26.58
C CYS A 459 -14.95 -8.79 -25.43
N LEU A 460 -14.86 -9.89 -24.67
CA LEU A 460 -15.82 -10.18 -23.59
C LEU A 460 -15.90 -9.02 -22.59
N TYR A 461 -14.75 -8.48 -22.18
CA TYR A 461 -14.66 -7.36 -21.27
C TYR A 461 -15.43 -6.15 -21.81
N GLU A 462 -15.16 -5.74 -23.05
CA GLU A 462 -15.84 -4.59 -23.66
C GLU A 462 -17.35 -4.81 -23.78
N LEU A 463 -17.79 -6.00 -24.16
CA LEU A 463 -19.21 -6.32 -24.25
C LEU A 463 -19.87 -6.15 -22.88
N THR A 464 -19.29 -6.74 -21.84
CA THR A 464 -19.85 -6.70 -20.48
C THR A 464 -19.89 -5.29 -19.88
N MET A 465 -18.89 -4.46 -20.18
CA MET A 465 -18.77 -3.10 -19.64
C MET A 465 -19.69 -2.10 -20.33
N LYS A 466 -19.88 -2.22 -21.65
CA LYS A 466 -20.57 -1.22 -22.47
C LYS A 466 -22.02 -1.60 -22.79
N TRP A 467 -22.41 -2.87 -22.67
CA TRP A 467 -23.76 -3.35 -22.97
C TRP A 467 -24.35 -4.16 -21.82
N ALA A 468 -25.65 -3.96 -21.58
CA ALA A 468 -26.44 -4.76 -20.66
C ALA A 468 -27.51 -5.55 -21.43
N ILE A 469 -27.77 -6.78 -20.97
CA ILE A 469 -28.80 -7.63 -21.57
C ILE A 469 -30.08 -7.48 -20.78
N SER A 470 -31.11 -6.95 -21.45
CA SER A 470 -32.46 -6.87 -20.95
C SER A 470 -33.33 -7.94 -21.61
N PHE A 471 -34.08 -8.68 -20.80
CA PHE A 471 -35.13 -9.55 -21.30
C PHE A 471 -36.44 -8.77 -21.26
N LEU A 472 -37.07 -8.59 -22.42
CA LEU A 472 -38.39 -8.00 -22.49
C LEU A 472 -39.39 -9.03 -21.94
N GLN A 473 -40.09 -8.70 -20.86
CA GLN A 473 -41.34 -9.37 -20.54
C GLN A 473 -42.37 -8.90 -21.57
N GLU A 474 -43.02 -9.82 -22.27
CA GLU A 474 -44.27 -9.48 -22.96
C GLU A 474 -45.24 -9.01 -21.88
N VAL A 475 -45.48 -7.70 -21.82
CA VAL A 475 -46.64 -7.15 -21.12
C VAL A 475 -47.85 -7.77 -21.82
N GLN A 476 -48.58 -8.62 -21.11
CA GLN A 476 -49.91 -9.04 -21.56
C GLN A 476 -50.70 -7.75 -21.70
N GLY A 477 -50.99 -7.35 -22.95
CA GLY A 477 -51.91 -6.26 -23.20
C GLY A 477 -53.25 -6.62 -22.59
N ASP A 478 -53.76 -5.73 -21.74
CA ASP A 478 -55.15 -5.73 -21.34
C ASP A 478 -56.00 -5.67 -22.63
N GLU A 479 -56.86 -6.69 -22.80
CA GLU A 479 -57.94 -6.71 -23.80
C GLU A 479 -59.00 -5.65 -23.52
#